data_AF-A0A1G0GSG8-F1
#
_entry.id   AF-A0A1G0GSG8-F1
#
_cell.length_a   1.000
_cell.length_b   1.000
_cell.length_c   1.000
_cell.angle_alpha   90.00
_cell.angle_beta   90.00
_cell.angle_gamma   90.00
#
_symmetry.space_group_name_H-M   'P 1'
#
loop_
_entity.id
_entity.type
_entity.pdbx_description
1 polymer ?
#
loop_
_entity_poly.entity_id
_entity_poly.type
_entity_poly.pdbx_seq_one_letter_code
_entity_poly.pdbx_strand_id
1 'polypeptide(L)'
;MRYWNALLDNLNNPGRFFSDTEDFCIDDIAAPELFDASIDFENKNNPRQLKTYYISHEEPKIYFTKREAECIFWVMQNHTIAEAAYKMKLSPRTVEFYMKNAKLKLSCKTKKQFIEKILKTDLLAQLEKDGLKIKRQ
;
A
#
# COMPACT_ATOMS: atom_id res chain seq x y z
N MET A 1 -12.61 -24.61 -12.70
CA MET A 1 -13.69 -24.52 -11.72
C MET A 1 -13.31 -25.21 -10.38
N ARG A 2 -12.13 -24.92 -9.80
CA ARG A 2 -11.68 -25.52 -8.53
C ARG A 2 -11.51 -24.49 -7.39
N TYR A 3 -11.37 -23.21 -7.74
CA TYR A 3 -11.20 -22.12 -6.79
C TYR A 3 -12.49 -21.78 -6.03
N TRP A 4 -13.64 -21.84 -6.70
CA TRP A 4 -14.94 -21.52 -6.08
C TRP A 4 -15.38 -22.53 -5.02
N ASN A 5 -15.08 -23.83 -5.23
CA ASN A 5 -15.44 -24.86 -4.24
C ASN A 5 -14.55 -24.77 -2.99
N ALA A 6 -13.25 -24.50 -3.17
CA ALA A 6 -12.32 -24.31 -2.05
C ALA A 6 -12.64 -23.09 -1.17
N LEU A 7 -13.30 -22.08 -1.74
CA LEU A 7 -13.74 -20.89 -1.02
C LEU A 7 -15.02 -21.16 -0.20
N LEU A 8 -15.90 -22.03 -0.70
CA LEU A 8 -17.12 -22.45 0.01
C LEU A 8 -16.82 -23.41 1.17
N ASP A 9 -15.85 -24.30 1.02
CA ASP A 9 -15.45 -25.22 2.10
C ASP A 9 -14.84 -24.48 3.30
N ASN A 10 -14.12 -23.38 3.06
CA ASN A 10 -13.54 -22.55 4.13
C ASN A 10 -14.57 -21.80 4.97
N LEU A 11 -15.75 -21.51 4.41
CA LEU A 11 -16.83 -20.84 5.16
C LEU A 11 -17.55 -21.80 6.12
N ASN A 12 -17.53 -23.11 5.84
CA ASN A 12 -18.21 -24.11 6.65
C ASN A 12 -17.34 -24.76 7.73
N ASN A 13 -16.02 -24.50 7.76
CA ASN A 13 -15.13 -25.06 8.79
C ASN A 13 -13.93 -24.14 9.08
N PRO A 14 -14.09 -23.11 9.93
CA PRO A 14 -13.05 -22.11 10.21
C PRO A 14 -11.97 -22.63 11.16
N GLY A 15 -11.30 -23.73 10.79
CA GLY A 15 -10.27 -24.37 11.59
C GLY A 15 -9.16 -25.10 10.81
N ARG A 16 -9.21 -25.15 9.48
CA ARG A 16 -8.10 -25.67 8.66
C ARG A 16 -7.26 -24.53 8.10
N PHE A 17 -6.41 -24.01 8.97
CA PHE A 17 -5.29 -23.15 8.62
C PHE A 17 -4.31 -23.96 7.75
N PHE A 18 -3.91 -23.37 6.63
CA PHE A 18 -2.94 -23.89 5.66
C PHE A 18 -1.64 -24.29 6.38
N SER A 19 -1.36 -25.59 6.46
CA SER A 19 -0.03 -26.11 6.78
C SER A 19 0.79 -26.13 5.50
N ASP A 20 1.61 -25.10 5.30
CA ASP A 20 2.81 -25.15 4.46
C ASP A 20 3.74 -24.03 4.95
N THR A 21 4.21 -24.20 6.19
CA THR A 21 5.40 -23.53 6.70
C THR A 21 6.55 -24.50 6.55
N GLU A 22 7.41 -24.28 5.56
CA GLU A 22 8.82 -24.63 5.73
C GLU A 22 9.43 -23.58 6.69
N ASP A 23 9.76 -24.09 7.88
CA ASP A 23 10.89 -23.71 8.74
C ASP A 23 11.02 -22.26 9.18
N PHE A 24 10.28 -21.91 10.22
CA PHE A 24 10.83 -21.16 11.35
C PHE A 24 10.40 -21.85 12.63
N CYS A 25 11.26 -22.74 13.15
CA CYS A 25 11.07 -23.34 14.46
C CYS A 25 11.06 -22.24 15.53
N ILE A 26 9.93 -22.07 16.21
CA ILE A 26 9.84 -21.36 17.49
C ILE A 26 9.65 -22.43 18.56
N ASP A 27 10.65 -23.27 18.73
CA ASP A 27 10.76 -24.15 19.90
C ASP A 27 11.90 -23.59 20.74
N ASP A 28 11.61 -22.57 21.56
CA ASP A 28 12.37 -22.19 22.77
C ASP A 28 11.85 -20.86 23.38
N ILE A 29 10.54 -20.78 23.68
CA ILE A 29 10.07 -19.81 24.68
C ILE A 29 9.22 -20.56 25.71
N ALA A 30 9.95 -21.17 26.65
CA ALA A 30 9.41 -21.55 27.94
C ALA A 30 9.18 -20.28 28.77
N ALA A 31 7.95 -19.80 28.83
CA ALA A 31 7.33 -19.26 30.04
C ALA A 31 5.84 -18.99 29.79
N PRO A 32 4.94 -19.60 30.56
CA PRO A 32 3.55 -19.19 30.66
C PRO A 32 3.44 -17.89 31.47
N GLU A 33 2.26 -17.28 31.46
CA GLU A 33 1.82 -16.10 32.23
C GLU A 33 1.79 -14.77 31.42
N LEU A 34 0.56 -14.35 31.12
CA LEU A 34 0.10 -12.96 30.98
C LEU A 34 0.47 -12.20 29.69
N PHE A 35 -0.34 -12.40 28.64
CA PHE A 35 -0.84 -11.26 27.88
C PHE A 35 -2.35 -11.40 27.71
N ASP A 36 -3.06 -10.94 28.73
CA ASP A 36 -4.48 -10.67 28.64
C ASP A 36 -4.65 -9.43 27.77
N ALA A 37 -4.85 -9.64 26.48
CA ALA A 37 -5.31 -8.59 25.59
C ALA A 37 -6.53 -9.13 24.87
N SER A 38 -7.69 -8.88 25.50
CA SER A 38 -8.87 -8.47 24.75
C SER A 38 -8.43 -7.52 23.64
N ILE A 39 -8.24 -8.06 22.43
CA ILE A 39 -8.15 -7.22 21.24
C ILE A 39 -9.54 -6.67 21.08
N ASP A 40 -9.77 -5.51 21.70
CA ASP A 40 -10.91 -4.67 21.43
C ASP A 40 -10.77 -4.26 19.96
N PHE A 41 -11.33 -5.07 19.08
CA PHE A 41 -11.57 -4.67 17.70
C PHE A 41 -12.73 -3.70 17.74
N GLU A 42 -12.49 -2.51 18.32
CA GLU A 42 -13.33 -1.35 18.15
C GLU A 42 -13.38 -1.08 16.64
N ASN A 43 -14.38 -1.67 15.99
CA ASN A 43 -14.81 -1.30 14.67
C ASN A 43 -15.46 0.08 14.77
N LYS A 44 -14.64 1.10 14.99
CA LYS A 44 -15.00 2.48 14.77
C LYS A 44 -15.26 2.60 13.27
N ASN A 45 -16.54 2.56 12.91
CA ASN A 45 -17.11 3.14 11.68
C ASN A 45 -16.83 4.66 11.64
N ASN A 46 -15.59 5.07 11.86
CA ASN A 46 -15.11 6.37 11.51
C ASN A 46 -14.99 6.28 9.99
N PRO A 47 -15.79 7.02 9.19
CA PRO A 47 -15.59 7.06 7.76
C PRO A 47 -14.18 7.59 7.57
N ARG A 48 -13.20 6.70 7.37
CA ARG A 48 -11.81 7.06 7.15
C ARG A 48 -11.89 8.05 6.02
N GLN A 49 -11.59 9.32 6.27
CA GLN A 49 -11.62 10.35 5.24
C GLN A 49 -10.52 9.98 4.25
N LEU A 50 -10.89 9.18 3.24
CA LEU A 50 -9.99 8.64 2.25
C LEU A 50 -9.63 9.79 1.33
N LYS A 51 -8.47 10.39 1.59
CA LYS A 51 -7.97 11.49 0.78
C LYS A 51 -7.63 10.95 -0.61
N THR A 52 -8.25 11.56 -1.61
CA THR A 52 -8.15 11.20 -3.01
C THR A 52 -7.47 12.33 -3.77
N TYR A 53 -6.48 11.99 -4.60
CA TYR A 53 -5.68 12.92 -5.38
C TYR A 53 -6.03 12.76 -6.86
N TYR A 54 -6.53 13.83 -7.49
CA TYR A 54 -6.93 13.83 -8.88
C TYR A 54 -5.83 14.41 -9.76
N ILE A 55 -5.55 13.74 -10.88
CA ILE A 55 -4.45 14.06 -11.80
C ILE A 55 -4.82 15.18 -12.77
N SER A 56 -6.10 15.23 -13.19
CA SER A 56 -6.59 16.21 -14.14
C SER A 56 -7.97 16.72 -13.72
N HIS A 57 -8.23 18.00 -13.97
CA HIS A 57 -9.55 18.61 -13.83
C HIS A 57 -10.46 18.28 -15.02
N GLU A 58 -9.87 17.97 -16.19
CA GLU A 58 -10.61 17.77 -17.45
C GLU A 58 -11.11 16.33 -17.62
N GLU A 59 -10.43 15.35 -17.02
CA GLU A 59 -10.87 13.94 -16.99
C GLU A 59 -10.85 13.40 -15.55
N PRO A 60 -11.97 13.44 -14.81
CA PRO A 60 -12.05 13.03 -13.40
C PRO A 60 -11.89 11.51 -13.18
N LYS A 61 -11.50 10.76 -14.21
CA LYS A 61 -11.49 9.30 -14.18
C LYS A 61 -10.30 8.72 -13.42
N ILE A 62 -9.19 9.45 -13.31
CA ILE A 62 -7.95 8.92 -12.76
C ILE A 62 -7.62 9.61 -11.44
N TYR A 63 -7.60 8.81 -10.37
CA TYR A 63 -7.25 9.25 -9.04
C TYR A 63 -6.27 8.30 -8.35
N PHE A 64 -5.53 8.86 -7.40
CA PHE A 64 -4.67 8.11 -6.50
C PHE A 64 -5.16 8.19 -5.06
N THR A 65 -4.98 7.09 -4.35
CA THR A 65 -5.11 7.08 -2.89
C THR A 65 -3.91 7.78 -2.27
N LYS A 66 -4.05 8.22 -1.02
CA LYS A 66 -2.95 8.80 -0.24
C LYS A 66 -1.67 7.97 -0.27
N ARG A 67 -1.76 6.65 -0.09
CA ARG A 67 -0.57 5.78 -0.10
C ARG A 67 0.09 5.69 -1.46
N GLU A 68 -0.70 5.59 -2.52
CA GLU A 68 -0.16 5.61 -3.89
C GLU A 68 0.55 6.95 -4.16
N ALA A 69 -0.07 8.07 -3.81
CA ALA A 69 0.49 9.40 -4.04
C ALA A 69 1.79 9.64 -3.23
N GLU A 70 1.85 9.17 -1.98
CA GLU A 70 3.07 9.17 -1.16
C GLU A 70 4.21 8.36 -1.81
N CYS A 71 3.93 7.18 -2.35
CA CYS A 71 4.95 6.40 -3.07
C CYS A 71 5.46 7.12 -4.32
N ILE A 72 4.55 7.72 -5.09
CA ILE A 72 4.88 8.50 -6.29
C ILE A 72 5.83 9.65 -5.93
N PHE A 73 5.53 10.37 -4.85
CA PHE A 73 6.34 11.49 -4.37
C PHE A 73 7.80 11.12 -4.13
N TRP A 74 8.05 10.02 -3.40
CA TRP A 74 9.42 9.58 -3.13
C TRP A 74 10.15 9.14 -4.41
N VAL A 75 9.45 8.51 -5.34
CA VAL A 75 10.02 8.14 -6.64
C VAL A 75 10.36 9.37 -7.49
N MET A 76 9.56 10.45 -7.42
CA MET A 76 9.86 11.73 -8.08
C MET A 76 11.08 12.43 -7.47
N GLN A 77 11.39 12.18 -6.20
CA GLN A 77 12.62 12.63 -5.53
C GLN A 77 13.84 11.74 -5.82
N ASN A 78 13.77 10.85 -6.81
CA ASN A 78 14.83 9.90 -7.18
C ASN A 78 15.16 8.84 -6.11
N HIS A 79 14.31 8.62 -5.11
CA HIS A 79 14.50 7.51 -4.18
C HIS A 79 14.27 6.16 -4.86
N THR A 80 15.06 5.17 -4.44
CA THR A 80 14.81 3.77 -4.80
C THR A 80 13.57 3.24 -4.09
N ILE A 81 13.03 2.12 -4.58
CA ILE A 81 11.86 1.47 -3.97
C ILE A 81 12.16 1.07 -2.51
N ALA A 82 13.37 0.58 -2.24
CA ALA A 82 13.81 0.22 -0.90
C ALA A 82 13.88 1.44 0.04
N GLU A 83 14.41 2.57 -0.43
CA GLU A 83 14.46 3.81 0.35
C GLU A 83 13.07 4.39 0.61
N ALA A 84 12.19 4.38 -0.41
CA ALA A 84 10.81 4.81 -0.26
C ALA A 84 10.06 3.93 0.76
N ALA A 85 10.27 2.61 0.70
CA ALA A 85 9.72 1.66 1.65
C ALA A 85 10.20 1.94 3.09
N TYR A 86 11.50 2.18 3.28
CA TYR A 86 12.07 2.56 4.58
C TYR A 86 11.45 3.86 5.12
N LYS A 87 11.35 4.91 4.29
CA LYS A 87 10.78 6.21 4.68
C LYS A 87 9.30 6.12 5.05
N MET A 88 8.55 5.28 4.34
CA MET A 88 7.11 5.11 4.56
C MET A 88 6.78 4.03 5.60
N LYS A 89 7.78 3.32 6.13
CA LYS A 89 7.64 2.14 7.00
C LYS A 89 6.74 1.05 6.37
N LEU A 90 6.99 0.76 5.10
CA LEU A 90 6.29 -0.26 4.32
C LEU A 90 7.26 -1.35 3.86
N SER A 91 6.71 -2.50 3.42
CA SER A 91 7.52 -3.49 2.72
C SER A 91 7.84 -3.01 1.29
N PRO A 92 9.02 -3.33 0.74
CA PRO A 92 9.35 -3.02 -0.66
C PRO A 92 8.30 -3.56 -1.64
N ARG A 93 7.79 -4.77 -1.39
CA ARG A 93 6.75 -5.42 -2.21
C ARG A 93 5.45 -4.61 -2.24
N THR A 94 5.09 -3.96 -1.14
CA THR A 94 3.91 -3.07 -1.07
C THR A 94 4.13 -1.80 -1.90
N VAL A 95 5.33 -1.21 -1.84
CA VAL A 95 5.66 -0.02 -2.64
C VAL A 95 5.68 -0.35 -4.14
N GLU A 96 6.23 -1.50 -4.52
CA GLU A 96 6.17 -2.01 -5.91
C GLU A 96 4.73 -2.15 -6.38
N PHE A 97 3.86 -2.73 -5.55
CA PHE A 97 2.44 -2.88 -5.85
C PHE A 97 1.77 -1.52 -6.10
N TYR A 98 1.99 -0.53 -5.21
CA TYR A 98 1.46 0.81 -5.41
C TYR A 98 1.98 1.47 -6.70
N MET A 99 3.28 1.35 -6.98
CA MET A 99 3.88 1.89 -8.21
C MET A 99 3.37 1.20 -9.47
N LYS A 100 3.13 -0.11 -9.42
CA LYS A 100 2.53 -0.87 -10.51
C LYS A 100 1.11 -0.39 -10.79
N ASN A 101 0.29 -0.25 -9.74
CA ASN A 101 -1.07 0.27 -9.88
C ASN A 101 -1.08 1.71 -10.42
N ALA A 102 -0.16 2.55 -9.95
CA ALA A 102 -0.04 3.92 -10.44
C ALA A 102 0.27 3.98 -11.94
N LYS A 103 1.19 3.14 -12.40
CA LYS A 103 1.52 3.00 -13.83
C LYS A 103 0.34 2.49 -14.66
N LEU A 104 -0.40 1.51 -14.14
CA LEU A 104 -1.60 0.97 -14.80
C LEU A 104 -2.68 2.04 -14.93
N LYS A 105 -2.95 2.81 -13.88
CA LYS A 105 -3.90 3.92 -13.88
C LYS A 105 -3.56 4.99 -14.92
N LEU A 106 -2.27 5.26 -15.14
CA LEU A 106 -1.79 6.21 -16.14
C LEU A 106 -1.50 5.60 -17.52
N SER A 107 -1.72 4.29 -17.69
CA SER A 107 -1.37 3.54 -18.91
C SER A 107 0.08 3.78 -19.37
N CYS A 108 1.01 3.88 -18.41
CA CYS A 108 2.43 4.12 -18.68
C CYS A 108 3.22 2.82 -18.74
N LYS A 109 4.02 2.62 -19.80
CA LYS A 109 4.88 1.43 -19.94
C LYS A 109 6.28 1.66 -19.36
N THR A 110 6.82 2.87 -19.51
CA THR A 110 8.19 3.20 -19.10
C THR A 110 8.22 4.14 -17.90
N LYS A 111 9.30 4.07 -17.11
CA LYS A 111 9.54 4.99 -15.97
C LYS A 111 9.60 6.45 -16.45
N LYS A 112 10.24 6.72 -17.59
CA LYS A 112 10.37 8.06 -18.18
C LYS A 112 9.01 8.67 -18.50
N GLN A 113 8.18 7.92 -19.25
CA GLN A 113 6.82 8.35 -19.59
C GLN A 113 5.97 8.63 -18.34
N PHE A 114 6.12 7.80 -17.30
CA PHE A 114 5.43 8.00 -16.05
C PHE A 114 5.83 9.32 -15.36
N ILE A 115 7.13 9.59 -15.25
CA ILE A 115 7.65 10.84 -14.67
C ILE A 115 7.16 12.06 -15.47
N GLU A 116 7.28 12.02 -16.80
CA GLU A 116 6.83 13.11 -17.67
C GLU A 116 5.33 13.41 -17.51
N LYS A 117 4.49 12.38 -17.36
CA LYS A 117 3.05 12.58 -17.11
C LYS A 117 2.80 13.21 -15.74
N ILE A 118 3.46 12.73 -14.69
CA ILE A 118 3.27 13.27 -13.33
C ILE A 118 3.74 14.74 -13.26
N LEU A 119 4.85 15.09 -13.91
CA LEU A 119 5.35 16.47 -13.93
C LEU A 119 4.41 17.47 -14.64
N LYS A 120 3.59 17.01 -15.59
CA LYS A 120 2.58 17.84 -16.27
C LYS A 120 1.32 18.09 -15.42
N THR A 121 1.23 17.49 -14.23
CA THR A 121 0.00 17.44 -13.42
C THR A 121 0.21 18.11 -12.08
N ASP A 122 -0.89 18.54 -11.45
CA ASP A 122 -0.84 19.26 -10.16
C ASP A 122 -0.67 18.36 -8.94
N LEU A 123 -0.41 17.06 -9.15
CA LEU A 123 -0.31 16.07 -8.07
C LEU A 123 0.78 16.43 -7.06
N LEU A 124 1.94 16.91 -7.52
CA LEU A 124 3.04 17.29 -6.62
C LEU A 124 2.64 18.50 -5.77
N ALA A 125 1.97 19.50 -6.36
CA ALA A 125 1.48 20.66 -5.63
C ALA A 125 0.40 20.28 -4.60
N GLN A 126 -0.46 19.30 -4.90
CA GLN A 126 -1.44 18.77 -3.94
C GLN A 126 -0.76 18.08 -2.75
N LEU A 127 0.36 17.36 -2.98
CA LEU A 127 1.09 16.67 -1.91
C LEU A 127 1.91 17.61 -1.02
N GLU A 128 2.44 18.69 -1.59
CA GLU A 128 3.13 19.73 -0.81
C GLU A 128 2.19 20.43 0.18
N LYS A 129 0.95 20.73 -0.24
CA LYS A 129 -0.09 21.28 0.64
C LYS A 129 -0.41 20.39 1.84
N ASP A 130 -0.18 19.09 1.69
CA ASP A 130 -0.43 18.08 2.71
C ASP A 130 0.71 17.90 3.70
N GLY A 131 1.80 18.65 3.55
CA GLY A 131 2.92 18.68 4.49
C GLY A 131 4.03 17.67 4.18
N LEU A 132 4.03 17.02 3.02
CA LEU A 132 5.18 16.25 2.54
C LEU A 132 6.30 17.22 2.12
N LYS A 133 7.21 17.52 3.04
CA LYS A 133 8.32 18.45 2.80
C LYS A 133 9.39 17.79 1.93
N ILE A 134 9.69 18.41 0.79
CA ILE A 134 10.83 18.06 -0.06
C ILE A 134 12.10 18.41 0.71
N LYS A 135 12.98 17.43 0.96
CA LYS A 135 14.36 17.73 1.35
C LYS A 135 15.10 18.12 0.08
N ARG A 136 15.26 19.42 -0.19
CA ARG A 136 16.27 19.88 -1.16
C ARG A 136 17.63 19.53 -0.55
N GLN A 137 18.34 18.59 -1.18
CA GLN A 137 19.75 18.34 -0.91
C GLN A 137 20.57 19.51 -1.45
#